data_AF-A0A0A9YFM5-F1
#
_entry.id   AF-A0A0A9YFM5-F1
#
_cell.length_a   1.000
_cell.length_b   1.000
_cell.length_c   1.000
_cell.angle_alpha   90.00
_cell.angle_beta   90.00
_cell.angle_gamma   90.00
#
_symmetry.space_group_name_H-M   'P 1'
#
loop_
_entity.id
_entity.type
_entity.pdbx_description
1 polymer ?
#
loop_
_entity_poly.entity_id
_entity_poly.type
_entity_poly.pdbx_seq_one_letter_code
_entity_poly.pdbx_strand_id
1 'polypeptide(L)'
;MLYEYMHQPPLTPYTHQQRQLIYTFRYHLLHNPHSLTKFLRCINWNNEEQCLEAITIIRMWDAIDPHEALQLLTRNYTNIHIRSYGVQQLSSIDESSLR
;
A
#
# COMPACT_ATOMS: atom_id res chain seq x y z
N MET A 1 -20.09 -0.79 -5.14
CA MET A 1 -19.41 0.51 -5.11
C MET A 1 -17.90 0.37 -4.92
N LEU A 2 -17.36 -0.19 -3.83
CA LEU A 2 -15.89 -0.37 -3.67
C LEU A 2 -15.23 -1.23 -4.77
N TYR A 3 -15.92 -2.26 -5.26
CA TYR A 3 -15.39 -3.22 -6.25
C TYR A 3 -15.06 -2.57 -7.61
N GLU A 4 -15.90 -1.66 -8.10
CA GLU A 4 -15.64 -0.93 -9.36
C GLU A 4 -14.42 0.00 -9.26
N TYR A 5 -14.14 0.55 -8.07
CA TYR A 5 -12.99 1.43 -7.85
C TYR A 5 -11.66 0.68 -7.80
N MET A 6 -11.66 -0.61 -7.48
CA MET A 6 -10.45 -1.42 -7.43
C MET A 6 -9.87 -1.76 -8.81
N HIS A 7 -10.63 -1.54 -9.90
CA HIS A 7 -10.23 -1.84 -11.27
C HIS A 7 -9.92 -0.59 -12.13
N GLN A 8 -9.82 0.59 -11.53
CA GLN A 8 -9.49 1.84 -12.25
C GLN A 8 -8.05 1.81 -12.80
N PRO A 9 -7.80 2.43 -13.99
CA PRO A 9 -6.47 2.51 -14.57
C PRO A 9 -5.47 3.17 -13.60
N PRO A 10 -4.20 2.73 -13.57
CA PRO A 10 -3.22 3.20 -12.59
C PRO A 10 -2.93 4.71 -12.65
N LEU A 11 -3.36 5.43 -13.68
CA LEU A 11 -3.07 6.86 -13.89
C LEU A 11 -4.20 7.81 -13.49
N THR A 12 -5.40 7.33 -13.14
CA THR A 12 -6.47 8.23 -12.68
C THR A 12 -6.17 8.75 -11.27
N PRO A 13 -6.12 10.09 -11.05
CA PRO A 13 -5.97 10.65 -9.73
C PRO A 13 -7.23 10.38 -8.91
N TYR A 14 -7.07 9.83 -7.70
CA TYR A 14 -8.20 9.65 -6.78
C TYR A 14 -8.77 11.01 -6.38
N THR A 15 -10.09 11.14 -6.48
CA THR A 15 -10.83 12.29 -5.95
C THR A 15 -10.69 12.35 -4.43
N HIS A 16 -10.93 13.52 -3.83
CA HIS A 16 -10.90 13.68 -2.38
C HIS A 16 -11.84 12.68 -1.66
N GLN A 17 -13.03 12.46 -2.20
CA GLN A 17 -13.99 11.49 -1.66
C GLN A 17 -13.49 10.05 -1.73
N GLN A 18 -12.82 9.65 -2.82
CA GLN A 18 -12.24 8.31 -2.96
C GLN A 18 -11.11 8.06 -1.97
N ARG A 19 -10.21 9.05 -1.81
CA ARG A 19 -9.12 8.98 -0.82
C ARG A 19 -9.67 8.83 0.59
N GLN A 20 -10.67 9.65 0.93
CA GLN A 20 -11.34 9.59 2.22
C GLN A 20 -11.97 8.23 2.46
N LEU A 21 -12.66 7.66 1.47
CA LEU A 21 -13.29 6.35 1.58
C LEU A 21 -12.26 5.25 1.84
N ILE A 22 -11.19 5.20 1.06
CA ILE A 22 -10.10 4.21 1.23
C ILE A 22 -9.46 4.34 2.61
N TYR A 23 -9.23 5.57 3.07
CA TYR A 23 -8.67 5.84 4.39
C TYR A 23 -9.64 5.46 5.52
N THR A 24 -10.95 5.69 5.37
CA THR A 24 -11.96 5.25 6.34
C THR A 24 -11.98 3.73 6.48
N PHE A 25 -11.85 3.00 5.37
CA PHE A 25 -11.84 1.53 5.36
C PHE A 25 -10.45 0.89 5.57
N ARG A 26 -9.42 1.67 5.93
CA ARG A 26 -8.01 1.21 5.99
C ARG A 26 -7.79 -0.09 6.77
N TYR A 27 -8.47 -0.28 7.90
CA TYR A 27 -8.37 -1.50 8.69
C TYR A 27 -9.06 -2.70 8.05
N HIS A 28 -10.13 -2.49 7.29
CA HIS A 28 -10.78 -3.56 6.53
C HIS A 28 -9.96 -4.02 5.33
N LEU A 29 -9.05 -3.16 4.84
CA LEU A 29 -8.17 -3.45 3.70
C LEU A 29 -6.91 -4.22 4.08
N LEU A 30 -6.58 -4.35 5.37
CA LEU A 30 -5.37 -5.04 5.85
C LEU A 30 -5.23 -6.47 5.31
N HIS A 31 -6.35 -7.16 5.13
CA HIS A 31 -6.40 -8.54 4.63
C HIS A 31 -6.41 -8.65 3.11
N ASN A 32 -6.28 -7.53 2.40
CA ASN A 32 -6.30 -7.49 0.94
C ASN A 32 -4.95 -7.01 0.41
N PRO A 33 -4.03 -7.92 0.05
CA PRO A 33 -2.67 -7.58 -0.36
C PRO A 33 -2.64 -6.68 -1.61
N HIS A 34 -3.62 -6.79 -2.50
CA HIS A 34 -3.74 -5.98 -3.73
C HIS A 34 -4.26 -4.55 -3.50
N SER A 35 -4.52 -4.18 -2.24
CA SER A 35 -5.02 -2.84 -1.91
C SER A 35 -4.02 -1.96 -1.17
N LEU A 36 -2.84 -2.50 -0.82
CA LEU A 36 -1.78 -1.74 -0.16
C LEU A 36 -1.32 -0.55 -1.01
N THR A 37 -0.95 -0.80 -2.26
CA THR A 37 -0.49 0.26 -3.18
C THR A 37 -1.55 1.35 -3.39
N LYS A 38 -2.83 0.98 -3.41
CA LYS A 38 -3.97 1.90 -3.51
C LYS A 38 -4.14 2.73 -2.25
N PHE A 39 -4.04 2.12 -1.08
CA PHE A 39 -4.05 2.81 0.22
C PHE A 39 -2.93 3.85 0.29
N LEU A 40 -1.68 3.47 -0.03
CA LEU A 40 -0.53 4.36 0.03
C LEU A 40 -0.61 5.56 -0.92
N ARG A 41 -1.29 5.41 -2.06
CA ARG A 41 -1.57 6.51 -2.99
C ARG A 41 -2.62 7.50 -2.48
N CYS A 42 -3.42 7.11 -1.48
CA CYS A 42 -4.44 7.97 -0.89
C CYS A 42 -3.95 8.75 0.32
N ILE A 43 -2.81 8.36 0.91
CA ILE A 43 -2.20 9.02 2.06
C ILE A 43 -1.65 10.39 1.68
N ASN A 44 -1.95 11.39 2.50
CA ASN A 44 -1.30 12.68 2.42
C ASN A 44 0.05 12.65 3.16
N TRP A 45 1.13 12.41 2.42
CA TRP A 45 2.48 12.34 2.98
C TRP A 45 3.03 13.68 3.53
N ASN A 46 2.30 14.79 3.36
CA ASN A 46 2.61 16.08 3.99
C ASN A 46 1.95 16.23 5.37
N ASN A 47 1.07 15.32 5.77
CA ASN A 47 0.45 15.30 7.09
C ASN A 47 1.16 14.25 7.95
N GLU A 48 1.85 14.71 9.00
CA GLU A 48 2.66 13.86 9.89
C GLU A 48 1.84 12.76 10.58
N GLU A 49 0.63 13.07 11.06
CA GLU A 49 -0.25 12.08 11.69
C GLU A 49 -0.62 10.96 10.72
N GLN A 50 -1.00 11.30 9.49
CA GLN A 50 -1.31 10.31 8.45
C GLN A 50 -0.08 9.50 8.06
N CYS A 51 1.11 10.12 8.01
CA CYS A 51 2.36 9.40 7.74
C CYS A 51 2.64 8.33 8.80
N LEU A 52 2.57 8.70 10.07
CA LEU A 52 2.84 7.80 11.19
C LEU A 52 1.82 6.65 11.24
N GLU A 53 0.54 6.96 11.01
CA GLU A 53 -0.50 5.94 10.96
C GLU A 53 -0.32 5.00 9.76
N ALA A 54 -0.01 5.54 8.57
CA ALA A 54 0.25 4.73 7.38
C ALA A 54 1.43 3.79 7.60
N ILE A 55 2.53 4.27 8.19
CA ILE A 55 3.70 3.43 8.52
C ILE A 55 3.30 2.28 9.47
N THR A 56 2.46 2.57 10.45
CA THR A 56 1.95 1.55 11.38
C THR A 56 1.10 0.51 10.66
N ILE A 57 0.18 0.97 9.81
CA ILE A 57 -0.74 0.11 9.04
C ILE A 57 -0.01 -0.79 8.05
N ILE A 58 1.02 -0.28 7.36
CA ILE A 58 1.83 -1.08 6.43
C ILE A 58 2.46 -2.29 7.14
N ARG A 59 2.91 -2.13 8.38
CA ARG A 59 3.53 -3.22 9.16
C ARG A 59 2.52 -4.27 9.63
N MET A 60 1.25 -3.91 9.68
CA MET A 60 0.14 -4.82 10.01
C MET A 60 -0.47 -5.47 8.77
N TRP A 61 -0.07 -5.05 7.58
CA TRP A 61 -0.64 -5.57 6.33
C TRP A 61 -0.24 -7.03 6.13
N ASP A 62 -1.19 -7.83 5.66
CA ASP A 62 -0.90 -9.22 5.28
C ASP A 62 0.16 -9.26 4.18
N ALA A 63 0.91 -10.37 4.12
CA ALA A 63 2.00 -10.54 3.17
C ALA A 63 1.52 -10.22 1.74
N ILE A 64 2.25 -9.35 1.06
CA ILE A 64 1.90 -8.89 -0.28
C ILE A 64 2.56 -9.76 -1.35
N ASP A 65 1.94 -9.80 -2.52
CA ASP A 65 2.51 -10.48 -3.69
C ASP A 65 3.83 -9.80 -4.13
N PRO A 66 4.83 -10.56 -4.65
CA PRO A 66 6.07 -10.00 -5.17
C PRO A 66 5.88 -8.82 -6.15
N HIS A 67 4.82 -8.84 -6.97
CA HIS A 67 4.49 -7.75 -7.89
C HIS A 67 4.14 -6.45 -7.16
N GLU A 68 3.35 -6.52 -6.09
CA GLU A 68 3.03 -5.37 -5.26
C GLU A 68 4.28 -4.87 -4.52
N ALA A 69 5.11 -5.77 -4.01
CA ALA A 69 6.37 -5.42 -3.34
C ALA A 69 7.34 -4.69 -4.27
N LEU A 70 7.46 -5.14 -5.53
CA LEU A 70 8.25 -4.45 -6.55
C LEU A 70 7.69 -3.07 -6.89
N GLN A 71 6.36 -2.90 -6.92
CA GLN A 71 5.75 -1.59 -7.13
C GLN A 71 6.16 -0.58 -6.05
N LEU A 72 6.28 -1.00 -4.77
CA LEU A 72 6.75 -0.15 -3.67
C LEU A 72 8.20 0.33 -3.84
N LEU A 73 8.99 -0.33 -4.68
CA LEU A 73 10.37 0.05 -4.98
C LEU A 73 10.51 0.95 -6.20
N THR A 74 9.42 1.20 -6.93
CA THR A 74 9.41 2.14 -8.06
C THR A 74 9.60 3.59 -7.59
N ARG A 75 9.94 4.47 -8.53
CA ARG A 75 10.09 5.92 -8.28
C ARG A 75 8.85 6.61 -7.72
N ASN A 76 7.68 5.96 -7.81
CA ASN A 76 6.42 6.50 -7.31
C ASN A 76 6.36 6.53 -5.77
N TYR A 77 7.22 5.76 -5.09
CA TYR A 77 7.29 5.68 -3.64
C TYR A 77 8.69 6.11 -3.17
N THR A 78 8.78 7.33 -2.65
CA THR A 78 10.04 7.93 -2.18
C THR A 78 10.26 7.77 -0.68
N ASN A 79 9.20 7.47 0.09
CA ASN A 79 9.29 7.30 1.53
C ASN A 79 10.13 6.07 1.89
N ILE A 80 11.15 6.27 2.73
CA ILE A 80 12.10 5.21 3.10
C ILE A 80 11.43 4.02 3.81
N HIS A 81 10.40 4.26 4.64
CA HIS A 81 9.71 3.19 5.36
C HIS A 81 8.92 2.27 4.42
N ILE A 82 8.29 2.85 3.39
CA ILE A 82 7.58 2.08 2.35
C ILE A 82 8.57 1.20 1.58
N ARG A 83 9.70 1.78 1.18
CA ARG A 83 10.73 1.06 0.42
C ARG A 83 11.36 -0.07 1.25
N SER A 84 11.68 0.20 2.51
CA SER A 84 12.20 -0.81 3.44
C SER A 84 11.21 -1.96 3.63
N TYR A 85 9.91 -1.67 3.76
CA TYR A 85 8.88 -2.71 3.80
C TYR A 85 8.84 -3.54 2.52
N GLY A 86 8.90 -2.91 1.35
CA GLY A 86 8.98 -3.63 0.06
C GLY A 86 10.18 -4.57 -0.03
N VAL A 87 11.35 -4.13 0.42
CA VAL A 87 12.55 -5.01 0.49
C VAL A 87 12.35 -6.17 1.45
N GLN A 88 11.79 -5.92 2.65
CA GLN A 88 11.52 -6.98 3.64
C GLN A 88 10.58 -8.05 3.07
N GLN A 89 9.51 -7.66 2.40
CA GLN A 89 8.57 -8.59 1.77
C GLN A 89 9.27 -9.45 0.71
N LEU A 90 10.10 -8.84 -0.16
CA LEU A 90 10.85 -9.59 -1.16
C LEU A 90 11.87 -10.57 -0.55
N SER A 91 12.58 -10.18 0.52
CA SER A 91 13.51 -11.09 1.20
C SER A 91 12.81 -12.30 1.82
N SER A 92 11.61 -12.13 2.38
CA SER A 92 10.84 -13.23 2.96
C SER A 92 10.26 -14.18 1.89
N ILE A 93 9.99 -13.68 0.70
CA ILE A 93 9.56 -14.51 -0.44
C ILE A 93 10.71 -15.40 -0.93
N ASP A 94 11.91 -14.85 -1.04
CA ASP A 94 13.11 -15.59 -1.45
C ASP A 94 13.42 -16.72 -0.45
N GLU A 95 13.39 -16.43 0.86
CA GLU A 95 13.59 -17.45 1.91
C GLU A 95 12.52 -18.56 1.91
N SER A 96 11.28 -18.25 1.56
CA SER A 96 10.19 -19.26 1.52
C SER A 96 10.19 -20.09 0.24
N SER A 97 10.69 -19.56 -0.87
CA SER A 97 10.83 -20.28 -2.15
C SER A 97 12.03 -21.24 -2.17
N LEU A 98 12.98 -21.06 -1.25
CA LEU A 98 14.18 -21.88 -1.08
C LEU A 98 13.99 -23.07 -0.11
N ARG A 99 12.76 -23.31 0.36
CA ARG A 99 12.37 -24.46 1.21
C ARG A 99 11.49 -25.43 0.44
#